data_AF-A0A7S0W398-F1
#
_entry.id   AF-A0A7S0W398-F1
#
_cell.length_a   1.000
_cell.length_b   1.000
_cell.length_c   1.000
_cell.angle_alpha   90.00
_cell.angle_beta   90.00
_cell.angle_gamma   90.00
#
_symmetry.space_group_name_H-M   'P 1'
#
loop_
_entity.id
_entity.type
_entity.pdbx_description
1 polymer ?
#
loop_
_entity_poly.entity_id
_entity_poly.type
_entity_poly.pdbx_seq_one_letter_code
_entity_poly.pdbx_strand_id
1 'polypeptide(L)'
;TVCPGGGLSDPASVRLEDCRCGSGTFGDVASGDDCDDCPPDTYQPMAGQTSCLACTPNSVSPAGSWYAGDCTCVAGFYGQTPLGGGNGTCVTCPADSSSAQGSTAVSDCACNPGFSGNPGIGEACASCDGTSFSWVSSEYCSCNAGY
;
A
#
# COMPACT_ATOMS: atom_id res chain seq x y z
N THR A 1 -32.59 -9.14 -12.57
CA THR A 1 -32.78 -10.24 -11.60
C THR A 1 -32.24 -9.81 -10.27
N VAL A 2 -32.82 -10.27 -9.15
CA VAL A 2 -32.15 -10.11 -7.85
C VAL A 2 -31.04 -11.14 -7.80
N CYS A 3 -29.78 -10.69 -7.86
CA CYS A 3 -28.64 -11.59 -7.74
C CYS A 3 -28.45 -12.00 -6.27
N PRO A 4 -28.20 -13.28 -5.99
CA PRO A 4 -27.83 -13.73 -4.65
C PRO A 4 -26.43 -13.24 -4.29
N GLY A 5 -26.07 -13.33 -3.01
CA GLY A 5 -24.70 -13.12 -2.55
C GLY A 5 -24.09 -11.75 -2.84
N GLY A 6 -24.91 -10.70 -2.99
CA GLY A 6 -24.42 -9.35 -3.29
C GLY A 6 -23.96 -9.13 -4.73
N GLY A 7 -24.20 -10.10 -5.63
CA GLY A 7 -23.90 -9.94 -7.05
C GLY A 7 -24.71 -8.84 -7.73
N LEU A 8 -24.25 -8.42 -8.91
CA LEU A 8 -24.92 -7.45 -9.78
C LEU A 8 -25.04 -7.97 -11.21
N SER A 9 -26.11 -7.55 -11.89
CA SER A 9 -26.37 -7.83 -13.31
C SER A 9 -26.93 -6.59 -13.99
N ASP A 10 -26.96 -6.59 -15.32
CA ASP A 10 -27.66 -5.53 -16.07
C ASP A 10 -29.15 -5.46 -15.67
N PRO A 11 -29.78 -4.26 -15.66
CA PRO A 11 -31.18 -4.10 -15.25
C PRO A 11 -32.17 -4.91 -16.09
N ALA A 12 -31.86 -5.13 -17.38
CA ALA A 12 -32.68 -5.92 -18.29
C ALA A 12 -32.42 -7.44 -18.17
N SER A 13 -31.36 -7.85 -17.46
CA SER A 13 -31.05 -9.26 -17.34
C SER A 13 -32.01 -9.95 -16.37
N VAL A 14 -32.50 -11.11 -16.81
CA VAL A 14 -33.27 -12.04 -15.99
C VAL A 14 -32.50 -13.33 -15.65
N ARG A 15 -31.27 -13.48 -16.15
CA ARG A 15 -30.50 -14.73 -16.05
C ARG A 15 -29.57 -14.69 -14.84
N LEU A 16 -29.52 -15.79 -14.08
CA LEU A 16 -28.59 -15.91 -12.94
C LEU A 16 -27.12 -15.92 -13.39
N GLU A 17 -26.83 -16.47 -14.57
CA GLU A 17 -25.47 -16.50 -15.15
C GLU A 17 -24.92 -15.10 -15.49
N ASP A 18 -25.78 -14.08 -15.56
CA ASP A 18 -25.36 -12.69 -15.77
C ASP A 18 -24.97 -12.00 -14.46
N CYS A 19 -25.21 -12.65 -13.32
CA CYS A 19 -24.80 -12.15 -12.01
C CYS A 19 -23.28 -12.27 -11.84
N ARG A 20 -22.67 -11.17 -11.44
CA ARG A 20 -21.22 -11.04 -11.28
C ARG A 20 -20.92 -10.24 -10.02
N CYS A 21 -19.80 -10.52 -9.37
CA CYS A 21 -19.32 -9.66 -8.29
C CYS A 21 -18.86 -8.30 -8.83
N GLY A 22 -19.09 -7.24 -8.05
CA GLY A 22 -18.66 -5.88 -8.42
C GLY A 22 -17.15 -5.70 -8.30
N SER A 23 -16.66 -4.55 -8.77
CA SER A 23 -15.29 -4.13 -8.50
C SER A 23 -15.04 -4.02 -6.99
N GLY A 24 -13.87 -4.43 -6.52
CA GLY A 24 -13.52 -4.50 -5.10
C GLY A 24 -13.99 -5.79 -4.41
N THR A 25 -14.75 -6.64 -5.11
CA THR A 25 -15.23 -7.92 -4.61
C THR A 25 -14.86 -9.06 -5.56
N PHE A 26 -14.89 -10.29 -5.07
CA PHE A 26 -14.65 -11.49 -5.86
C PHE A 26 -15.58 -12.62 -5.43
N GLY A 27 -15.84 -13.56 -6.34
CA GLY A 27 -16.73 -14.70 -6.09
C GLY A 27 -17.38 -15.20 -7.36
N ASP A 28 -17.86 -16.45 -7.34
CA ASP A 28 -18.59 -17.05 -8.46
C ASP A 28 -20.10 -17.11 -8.14
N VAL A 29 -20.80 -16.00 -8.41
CA VAL A 29 -22.24 -15.92 -8.16
C VAL A 29 -23.03 -16.92 -9.03
N ALA A 30 -22.47 -17.36 -10.16
CA ALA A 30 -23.11 -18.34 -11.03
C ALA A 30 -23.02 -19.77 -10.47
N SER A 31 -22.01 -20.08 -9.65
CA SER A 31 -21.90 -21.34 -8.90
C SER A 31 -22.69 -21.32 -7.57
N GLY A 32 -23.14 -20.13 -7.15
CA GLY A 32 -23.86 -19.92 -5.89
C GLY A 32 -23.00 -19.38 -4.74
N ASP A 33 -21.77 -18.95 -5.02
CA ASP A 33 -20.91 -18.31 -4.04
C ASP A 33 -21.36 -16.86 -3.79
N ASP A 34 -21.08 -16.35 -2.59
CA ASP A 34 -21.25 -14.94 -2.25
C ASP A 34 -20.09 -14.09 -2.79
N CYS A 35 -20.34 -12.81 -2.99
CA CYS A 35 -19.30 -11.84 -3.31
C CYS A 35 -18.63 -11.35 -2.04
N ASP A 36 -17.39 -11.77 -1.85
CA ASP A 36 -16.55 -11.33 -0.74
C ASP A 36 -15.73 -10.10 -1.14
N ASP A 37 -15.52 -9.19 -0.19
CA ASP A 37 -14.59 -8.08 -0.37
C ASP A 37 -13.18 -8.62 -0.63
N CYS A 38 -12.45 -7.96 -1.52
CA CYS A 38 -11.03 -8.24 -1.66
C CYS A 38 -10.33 -8.11 -0.30
N PRO A 39 -9.52 -9.10 0.12
CA PRO A 39 -8.79 -8.99 1.37
C PRO A 39 -7.77 -7.84 1.31
N PRO A 40 -7.24 -7.40 2.47
CA PRO A 40 -6.12 -6.46 2.49
C PRO A 40 -4.98 -6.90 1.57
N ASP A 41 -4.24 -5.92 1.08
CA ASP A 41 -3.09 -6.10 0.17
C ASP A 41 -3.47 -6.58 -1.24
N THR A 42 -4.76 -6.58 -1.56
CA THR A 42 -5.31 -6.94 -2.86
C THR A 42 -6.34 -5.92 -3.37
N TYR A 43 -6.62 -5.96 -4.67
CA TYR A 43 -7.62 -5.11 -5.30
C TYR A 43 -8.29 -5.82 -6.48
N GLN A 44 -9.48 -5.38 -6.89
CA GLN A 44 -10.17 -5.93 -8.08
C GLN A 44 -10.87 -4.84 -8.92
N PRO A 45 -10.30 -4.39 -10.05
CA PRO A 45 -10.89 -3.34 -10.86
C PRO A 45 -12.00 -3.83 -11.80
N MET A 46 -12.08 -5.13 -12.09
CA MET A 46 -13.03 -5.71 -13.03
C MET A 46 -14.13 -6.48 -12.30
N ALA A 47 -15.36 -6.36 -12.77
CA ALA A 47 -16.47 -7.17 -12.27
C ALA A 47 -16.37 -8.64 -12.73
N GLY A 48 -16.99 -9.53 -11.97
CA GLY A 48 -17.12 -10.96 -12.29
C GLY A 48 -15.84 -11.75 -12.14
N GLN A 49 -14.90 -11.27 -11.32
CA GLN A 49 -13.68 -12.00 -11.04
C GLN A 49 -13.88 -12.93 -9.84
N THR A 50 -13.20 -14.08 -9.90
CA THR A 50 -13.23 -15.10 -8.84
C THR A 50 -12.04 -15.01 -7.89
N SER A 51 -11.18 -14.00 -8.08
CA SER A 51 -10.06 -13.69 -7.19
C SER A 51 -9.65 -12.21 -7.31
N CYS A 52 -8.89 -11.73 -6.34
CA CYS A 52 -8.33 -10.37 -6.32
C CYS A 52 -6.87 -10.36 -6.80
N LEU A 53 -6.48 -9.25 -7.39
CA LEU A 53 -5.11 -8.99 -7.82
C LEU A 53 -4.30 -8.50 -6.60
N ALA A 54 -3.08 -9.02 -6.42
CA ALA A 54 -2.21 -8.56 -5.36
C ALA A 54 -1.63 -7.17 -5.69
N CYS A 55 -1.42 -6.36 -4.65
CA CYS A 55 -0.56 -5.19 -4.75
C CYS A 55 0.90 -5.61 -5.00
N THR A 56 1.72 -4.71 -5.56
CA THR A 56 3.16 -4.95 -5.75
C THR A 56 3.87 -5.21 -4.41
N PRO A 57 5.00 -5.93 -4.39
CA PRO A 57 5.73 -6.19 -3.15
C PRO A 57 6.05 -4.92 -2.36
N ASN A 58 5.94 -5.01 -1.03
CA ASN A 58 6.10 -3.89 -0.08
C ASN A 58 5.06 -2.79 -0.25
N SER A 59 3.89 -3.10 -0.81
CA SER A 59 2.72 -2.23 -0.80
C SER A 59 1.49 -2.97 -0.29
N VAL A 60 0.54 -2.20 0.22
CA VAL A 60 -0.67 -2.68 0.88
C VAL A 60 -1.86 -1.85 0.44
N SER A 61 -3.05 -2.45 0.49
CA SER A 61 -4.33 -1.80 0.21
C SER A 61 -5.34 -2.18 1.29
N PRO A 62 -6.34 -1.33 1.57
CA PRO A 62 -7.43 -1.71 2.44
C PRO A 62 -8.28 -2.83 1.82
N ALA A 63 -9.01 -3.56 2.65
CA ALA A 63 -10.00 -4.52 2.15
C ALA A 63 -11.06 -3.82 1.28
N GLY A 64 -11.58 -4.52 0.27
CA GLY A 64 -12.55 -3.99 -0.69
C GLY A 64 -11.97 -3.03 -1.73
N SER A 65 -10.65 -2.91 -1.82
CA SER A 65 -10.01 -2.02 -2.81
C SER A 65 -10.37 -2.44 -4.22
N TRP A 66 -10.82 -1.48 -5.01
CA TRP A 66 -11.16 -1.71 -6.43
C TRP A 66 -10.17 -1.01 -7.35
N TYR A 67 -9.40 -0.05 -6.84
CA TYR A 67 -8.48 0.73 -7.63
C TYR A 67 -7.03 0.33 -7.36
N ALA A 68 -6.29 0.12 -8.44
CA ALA A 68 -4.85 -0.13 -8.42
C ALA A 68 -4.03 0.93 -7.66
N GLY A 69 -4.52 2.17 -7.59
CA GLY A 69 -3.87 3.25 -6.84
C GLY A 69 -4.18 3.24 -5.34
N ASP A 70 -5.08 2.38 -4.86
CA ASP A 70 -5.31 2.18 -3.42
C ASP A 70 -4.14 1.41 -2.77
N CYS A 71 -3.32 0.72 -3.58
CA CYS A 71 -2.06 0.14 -3.14
C CYS A 71 -1.06 1.26 -2.80
N THR A 72 -0.53 1.24 -1.58
CA THR A 72 0.41 2.24 -1.03
C THR A 72 1.63 1.55 -0.41
N CYS A 73 2.83 2.12 -0.54
CA CYS A 73 4.02 1.52 0.05
C CYS A 73 3.90 1.39 1.57
N VAL A 74 4.40 0.30 2.13
CA VAL A 74 4.47 0.13 3.60
C VAL A 74 5.49 1.09 4.22
N ALA A 75 5.44 1.25 5.54
CA ALA A 75 6.43 2.05 6.25
C ALA A 75 7.86 1.56 5.97
N GLY A 76 8.79 2.51 5.81
CA GLY A 76 10.17 2.23 5.40
C GLY A 76 10.40 2.14 3.89
N PHE A 77 9.34 2.28 3.08
CA PHE A 77 9.42 2.27 1.62
C PHE A 77 8.73 3.51 1.02
N TYR A 78 9.17 3.88 -0.18
CA TYR A 78 8.56 4.95 -0.98
C TYR A 78 8.40 4.49 -2.43
N GLY A 79 7.44 5.03 -3.18
CA GLY A 79 7.25 4.62 -4.57
C GLY A 79 6.14 5.36 -5.31
N GLN A 80 6.22 5.37 -6.64
CA GLN A 80 5.21 6.00 -7.49
C GLN A 80 4.02 5.07 -7.72
N THR A 81 2.82 5.62 -7.65
CA THR A 81 1.56 4.94 -7.97
C THR A 81 1.30 4.92 -9.49
N PRO A 82 0.48 3.97 -10.00
CA PRO A 82 -0.25 2.93 -9.27
C PRO A 82 0.65 1.75 -8.89
N LEU A 83 0.46 1.23 -7.68
CA LEU A 83 1.21 0.07 -7.14
C LEU A 83 0.44 -1.25 -7.31
N GLY A 84 -0.76 -1.22 -7.89
CA GLY A 84 -1.49 -2.41 -8.36
C GLY A 84 -1.44 -2.50 -9.89
N GLY A 85 -0.86 -3.55 -10.46
CA GLY A 85 -0.88 -3.80 -11.92
C GLY A 85 -0.21 -2.73 -12.80
N GLY A 86 0.36 -1.68 -12.20
CA GLY A 86 1.18 -0.66 -12.82
C GLY A 86 2.68 -1.01 -12.77
N ASN A 87 3.52 -0.11 -13.31
CA ASN A 87 4.99 -0.22 -13.26
C ASN A 87 5.59 0.41 -11.99
N GLY A 88 4.74 0.87 -11.07
CA GLY A 88 5.16 1.41 -9.79
C GLY A 88 5.81 0.33 -8.93
N THR A 89 6.86 0.68 -8.20
CA THR A 89 7.51 -0.21 -7.23
C THR A 89 7.82 0.56 -5.95
N CYS A 90 7.81 -0.16 -4.84
CA CYS A 90 8.23 0.36 -3.55
C CYS A 90 9.74 0.14 -3.38
N VAL A 91 10.46 1.24 -3.22
CA VAL A 91 11.89 1.29 -3.00
C VAL A 91 12.13 1.49 -1.50
N THR A 92 13.06 0.71 -0.93
CA THR A 92 13.44 0.86 0.47
C THR A 92 14.05 2.24 0.70
N CYS A 93 13.76 2.84 1.85
CA CYS A 93 14.51 4.00 2.31
C CYS A 93 16.00 3.66 2.50
N PRO A 94 16.91 4.66 2.38
CA PRO A 94 18.34 4.49 2.69
C PRO A 94 18.60 3.89 4.07
N ALA A 95 19.79 3.33 4.27
CA ALA A 95 20.15 2.69 5.53
C ALA A 95 19.91 3.63 6.74
N ASP A 96 19.38 3.04 7.82
CA ASP A 96 19.03 3.72 9.07
C ASP A 96 18.02 4.87 8.95
N SER A 97 17.19 4.83 7.90
CA SER A 97 16.05 5.73 7.70
C SER A 97 14.75 4.97 7.45
N SER A 98 13.62 5.64 7.64
CA SER A 98 12.28 5.11 7.37
C SER A 98 11.33 6.20 6.89
N SER A 99 10.27 5.78 6.21
CA SER A 99 9.20 6.64 5.72
C SER A 99 7.85 6.18 6.28
N ALA A 100 6.85 7.04 6.26
CA ALA A 100 5.48 6.65 6.60
C ALA A 100 4.87 5.77 5.49
N GLN A 101 3.84 4.97 5.84
CA GLN A 101 3.04 4.28 4.82
C GLN A 101 2.48 5.29 3.80
N GLY A 102 2.48 4.93 2.53
CA GLY A 102 2.01 5.77 1.43
C GLY A 102 3.00 6.83 0.96
N SER A 103 4.25 6.79 1.43
CA SER A 103 5.30 7.68 0.94
C SER A 103 5.56 7.47 -0.55
N THR A 104 5.79 8.56 -1.28
CA THR A 104 5.89 8.56 -2.74
C THR A 104 7.24 9.02 -3.27
N ALA A 105 8.06 9.60 -2.40
CA ALA A 105 9.38 10.10 -2.76
C ALA A 105 10.44 9.74 -1.71
N VAL A 106 11.70 9.68 -2.13
CA VAL A 106 12.85 9.47 -1.24
C VAL A 106 12.95 10.58 -0.19
N SER A 107 12.48 11.79 -0.51
CA SER A 107 12.36 12.93 0.42
C SER A 107 11.46 12.67 1.63
N ASP A 108 10.60 11.66 1.56
CA ASP A 108 9.72 11.26 2.67
C ASP A 108 10.45 10.35 3.67
N CYS A 109 11.65 9.87 3.35
CA CYS A 109 12.50 9.12 4.27
C CYS A 109 13.11 10.07 5.31
N ALA A 110 13.10 9.65 6.56
CA ALA A 110 13.67 10.35 7.69
C ALA A 110 14.58 9.42 8.49
N CYS A 111 15.68 9.95 9.04
CA CYS A 111 16.56 9.15 9.88
C CYS A 111 15.80 8.61 11.10
N ASN A 112 16.08 7.35 11.43
CA ASN A 112 15.57 6.73 12.63
C ASN A 112 16.17 7.42 13.88
N PRO A 113 15.50 7.34 15.05
CA PRO A 113 16.03 7.92 16.29
C PRO A 113 17.46 7.46 16.60
N GLY A 114 18.34 8.41 16.94
CA GLY A 114 19.76 8.14 17.18
C GLY A 114 20.66 8.19 15.94
N PHE A 115 20.09 8.47 14.76
CA PHE A 115 20.84 8.70 13.51
C PHE A 115 20.57 10.11 12.95
N SER A 116 21.54 10.67 12.22
CA SER A 116 21.41 11.97 11.56
C SER A 116 21.92 11.94 10.12
N GLY A 117 21.40 12.82 9.28
CA GLY A 117 21.76 12.94 7.88
C GLY A 117 20.60 13.38 7.01
N ASN A 118 20.78 13.31 5.69
CA ASN A 118 19.75 13.66 4.71
C ASN A 118 19.37 12.46 3.82
N PRO A 119 18.55 11.52 4.32
CA PRO A 119 18.06 10.41 3.51
C PRO A 119 17.14 10.87 2.38
N GLY A 120 16.62 12.10 2.45
CA GLY A 120 15.79 12.69 1.41
C GLY A 120 16.48 12.94 0.07
N ILE A 121 17.82 12.87 0.04
CA ILE A 121 18.62 12.89 -1.18
C ILE A 121 19.26 11.53 -1.51
N GLY A 122 18.85 10.47 -0.81
CA GLY A 122 19.33 9.10 -1.01
C GLY A 122 20.58 8.72 -0.20
N GLU A 123 20.98 9.52 0.78
CA GLU A 123 22.14 9.22 1.64
C GLU A 123 21.75 8.36 2.85
N ALA A 124 22.66 7.49 3.29
CA ALA A 124 22.48 6.75 4.54
C ALA A 124 22.60 7.67 5.74
N CYS A 125 21.87 7.39 6.81
CA CYS A 125 22.01 8.12 8.06
C CYS A 125 23.22 7.61 8.86
N ALA A 126 23.93 8.53 9.51
CA ALA A 126 25.06 8.20 10.39
C ALA A 126 24.61 8.14 11.84
N SER A 127 25.07 7.14 12.60
CA SER A 127 24.79 7.02 14.03
C SER A 127 25.38 8.20 14.79
N CYS A 128 24.62 8.74 15.73
CA CYS A 128 25.15 9.69 16.69
C CYS A 128 26.05 8.98 17.72
N ASP A 129 27.22 9.55 18.00
CA ASP A 129 28.13 9.05 19.04
C ASP A 129 27.45 9.11 20.41
N GLY A 130 27.90 8.32 21.39
CA GLY A 130 27.25 8.19 22.71
C GLY A 130 27.13 9.47 23.55
N THR A 131 27.77 10.57 23.14
CA THR A 131 27.64 11.91 23.75
C THR A 131 26.63 12.81 23.03
N SER A 132 25.98 12.30 21.97
CA SER A 132 25.05 13.02 21.11
C SER A 132 23.80 12.19 20.79
N PHE A 133 22.69 12.85 20.51
CA PHE A 133 21.40 12.23 20.20
C PHE A 133 20.74 12.93 19.01
N SER A 134 19.79 12.25 18.38
CA SER A 134 18.94 12.83 17.34
C SER A 134 17.51 12.33 17.48
N TRP A 135 16.58 13.12 16.96
CA TRP A 135 15.17 12.75 16.82
C TRP A 135 14.88 12.27 15.40
N VAL A 136 13.65 11.82 15.16
CA VAL A 136 13.19 11.56 13.78
C VAL A 136 13.43 12.81 12.93
N SER A 137 13.94 12.59 11.71
CA SER A 137 14.26 13.65 10.72
C SER A 137 15.29 14.70 11.16
N SER A 138 16.20 14.37 12.08
CA SER A 138 17.30 15.28 12.42
C SER A 138 18.39 15.27 11.35
N GLU A 139 18.71 16.42 10.77
CA GLU A 139 19.87 16.55 9.85
C GLU A 139 21.21 16.46 10.58
N TYR A 140 21.24 16.74 11.88
CA TYR A 140 22.46 16.77 12.70
C TYR A 140 22.26 16.10 14.06
N CYS A 141 23.33 15.55 14.63
CA CYS A 141 23.35 15.10 16.02
C CYS A 141 23.41 16.32 16.97
N SER A 142 22.62 16.27 18.04
CA SER A 142 22.62 17.27 19.12
C SER A 142 23.38 16.74 20.32
N CYS A 143 24.24 17.55 20.94
CA CYS A 143 24.96 17.15 22.15
C CYS A 143 24.01 16.94 23.33
N ASN A 144 24.28 15.91 24.13
CA ASN A 144 23.63 15.75 25.43
C ASN A 144 23.90 16.97 26.32
N ALA A 145 22.91 17.38 27.12
CA ALA A 145 23.07 18.49 28.04
C ALA A 145 24.25 18.24 29.01
N GLY A 146 25.28 19.09 28.94
CA GLY A 146 26.50 18.98 29.76
C GLY A 146 27.75 18.45 29.06
N TYR A 147 27.69 18.21 27.74
CA TYR A 147 28.85 17.97 26.87
C TYR A 147 29.04 19.10 25.85
#